data_AF-A0A524MBP0-F1
#
_entry.id   AF-A0A524MBP0-F1
#
_cell.length_a   1.000
_cell.length_b   1.000
_cell.length_c   1.000
_cell.angle_alpha   90.00
_cell.angle_beta   90.00
_cell.angle_gamma   90.00
#
_symmetry.space_group_name_H-M   'P 1'
#
loop_
_entity.id
_entity.type
_entity.pdbx_description
1 polymer ?
#
loop_
_entity_poly.entity_id
_entity_poly.type
_entity_poly.pdbx_seq_one_letter_code
_entity_poly.pdbx_strand_id
1 'polypeptide(L)'
;MDIIEIRYIDTSELDDYIRESIKRWEKIEENKWFSFQIETERLLRDEFSTKVVYYCSTDYCVNHSGPSLIINVNYDEVEMTGKIEIEYEGTFSNAAKQELIDIFNDVIGTFDPSTKT
;
A
#
# COMPACT_ATOMS: atom_id res chain seq x y z
N MET A 1 -9.31 9.12 3.98
CA MET A 1 -8.01 8.56 4.32
C MET A 1 -8.28 7.34 5.17
N ASP A 2 -7.85 6.20 4.67
CA ASP A 2 -8.00 4.90 5.35
C ASP A 2 -6.64 4.48 5.91
N ILE A 3 -6.66 3.83 7.08
CA ILE A 3 -5.45 3.51 7.85
C ILE A 3 -5.40 2.01 8.10
N ILE A 4 -4.22 1.43 7.88
CA ILE A 4 -3.91 0.02 8.16
C ILE A 4 -2.71 -0.02 9.09
N GLU A 5 -2.90 -0.59 10.27
CA GLU A 5 -1.87 -0.74 11.30
C GLU A 5 -1.08 -2.03 11.08
N ILE A 6 0.24 -1.93 11.02
CA ILE A 6 1.17 -3.08 10.93
C ILE A 6 1.71 -3.36 12.33
N ARG A 7 1.30 -4.49 12.91
CA ARG A 7 1.70 -4.90 14.27
C ARG A 7 3.02 -5.65 14.31
N TYR A 8 3.34 -6.37 13.25
CA TYR A 8 4.62 -7.06 13.08
C TYR A 8 4.79 -7.43 11.60
N ILE A 9 5.96 -7.14 11.02
CA ILE A 9 6.34 -7.61 9.68
C ILE A 9 7.87 -7.65 9.58
N ASP A 10 8.43 -8.57 8.79
CA ASP A 10 9.85 -8.53 8.46
C ASP A 10 10.10 -7.39 7.46
N THR A 11 11.02 -6.47 7.78
CA THR A 11 11.33 -5.27 6.98
C THR A 11 11.84 -5.58 5.59
N SER A 12 12.47 -6.74 5.42
CA SER A 12 13.00 -7.18 4.14
C SER A 12 11.89 -7.49 3.13
N GLU A 13 10.64 -7.69 3.59
CA GLU A 13 9.52 -8.14 2.75
C GLU A 13 8.42 -7.06 2.58
N LEU A 14 8.45 -5.95 3.33
CA LEU A 14 7.44 -4.89 3.29
C LEU A 14 7.15 -4.38 1.87
N ASP A 15 8.19 -4.13 1.08
CA ASP A 15 8.05 -3.65 -0.30
C ASP A 15 7.35 -4.69 -1.21
N ASP A 16 7.64 -5.97 -1.00
CA ASP A 16 7.03 -7.06 -1.76
C ASP A 16 5.57 -7.28 -1.35
N TYR A 17 5.24 -7.05 -0.07
CA TYR A 17 3.85 -7.09 0.41
C TYR A 17 3.00 -5.99 -0.18
N ILE A 18 3.48 -4.74 -0.16
CA ILE A 18 2.78 -3.62 -0.79
C ILE A 18 2.55 -3.92 -2.29
N ARG A 19 3.59 -4.42 -2.96
CA ARG A 19 3.50 -4.80 -4.38
C ARG A 19 2.48 -5.91 -4.64
N GLU A 20 2.44 -6.95 -3.80
CA GLU A 20 1.48 -8.05 -3.96
C GLU A 20 0.05 -7.61 -3.65
N SER A 21 -0.17 -6.78 -2.62
CA SER A 21 -1.48 -6.19 -2.31
C SER A 21 -2.02 -5.39 -3.49
N ILE A 22 -1.21 -4.50 -4.05
CA ILE A 22 -1.59 -3.71 -5.23
C ILE A 22 -1.93 -4.65 -6.40
N LYS A 23 -1.06 -5.59 -6.72
CA LYS A 23 -1.26 -6.54 -7.83
C LYS A 23 -2.52 -7.39 -7.68
N ARG A 24 -2.91 -7.75 -6.45
CA ARG A 24 -4.18 -8.46 -6.20
C ARG A 24 -5.38 -7.56 -6.44
N TRP A 25 -5.31 -6.32 -5.96
CA TRP A 25 -6.38 -5.33 -6.16
C TRP A 25 -6.54 -4.94 -7.63
N GLU A 26 -5.45 -4.76 -8.39
CA GLU A 26 -5.51 -4.43 -9.82
C GLU A 26 -6.27 -5.48 -10.65
N LYS A 27 -6.23 -6.76 -10.24
CA LYS A 27 -6.93 -7.83 -10.96
C LYS A 27 -8.44 -7.69 -10.87
N ILE A 28 -8.93 -7.21 -9.73
CA ILE A 28 -10.36 -7.14 -9.41
C ILE A 28 -10.95 -5.73 -9.61
N GLU A 29 -10.12 -4.69 -9.55
CA GLU A 29 -10.57 -3.31 -9.76
C GLU A 29 -11.19 -3.13 -11.15
N GLU A 30 -12.43 -2.63 -11.20
CA GLU A 30 -13.16 -2.45 -12.45
C GLU A 30 -12.61 -1.29 -13.27
N ASN A 31 -12.16 -0.22 -12.62
CA ASN A 31 -11.53 0.90 -13.27
C ASN A 31 -10.08 0.56 -13.62
N LYS A 32 -9.78 0.14 -14.84
CA LYS A 32 -8.40 -0.19 -15.24
C LYS A 32 -7.49 1.03 -15.46
N TRP A 33 -8.01 2.25 -15.30
CA TRP A 33 -7.27 3.49 -15.52
C TRP A 33 -7.12 4.26 -14.19
N PHE A 34 -6.00 4.01 -13.50
CA PHE A 34 -5.59 4.72 -12.29
C PHE A 34 -4.06 4.83 -12.20
N SER A 35 -3.59 5.68 -11.28
CA SER A 35 -2.17 5.79 -10.92
C SER A 35 -1.97 5.54 -9.43
N PHE A 36 -0.79 5.04 -9.07
CA PHE A 36 -0.33 4.87 -7.70
C PHE A 36 0.93 5.71 -7.46
N GLN A 37 0.96 6.37 -6.31
CA GLN A 37 2.16 6.91 -5.71
C GLN A 37 2.34 6.20 -4.37
N ILE A 38 3.50 5.58 -4.17
CA ILE A 38 3.83 4.89 -2.93
C ILE A 38 5.00 5.63 -2.32
N GLU A 39 4.78 6.23 -1.17
CA GLU A 39 5.82 6.86 -0.37
C GLU A 39 6.11 5.99 0.83
N THR A 40 7.36 5.55 0.97
CA THR A 40 7.78 4.70 2.08
C THR A 40 8.84 5.43 2.89
N GLU A 41 8.50 5.74 4.13
CA GLU A 41 9.41 6.28 5.14
C GLU A 41 9.77 5.17 6.13
N ARG A 42 11.06 4.84 6.19
CA ARG A 42 11.60 3.79 7.06
C ARG A 42 12.50 4.43 8.11
N LEU A 43 12.20 4.19 9.38
CA LEU A 43 13.08 4.51 10.50
C LEU A 43 13.99 3.32 10.79
N LEU A 44 15.29 3.53 10.58
CA LEU A 44 16.37 2.59 10.87
C LEU A 44 17.16 3.11 12.06
N ARG A 45 16.82 2.68 13.29
CA ARG A 45 17.45 3.15 14.55
C ARG A 45 17.39 4.67 14.73
N ASP A 46 18.34 5.40 14.14
CA ASP A 46 18.48 6.86 14.20
C ASP A 46 18.52 7.52 12.80
N GLU A 47 18.31 6.73 11.73
CA GLU A 47 18.36 7.18 10.33
C GLU A 47 16.99 7.04 9.67
N PHE A 48 16.54 8.08 8.97
CA PHE A 48 15.35 8.03 8.14
C PHE A 48 15.76 7.75 6.69
N SER A 49 15.10 6.78 6.07
CA SER A 49 15.21 6.49 4.64
C SER A 49 13.83 6.65 3.98
N THR A 50 13.73 7.57 3.02
CA THR A 50 12.51 7.76 2.23
C THR A 50 12.69 7.20 0.82
N LYS A 51 11.72 6.44 0.35
CA LYS A 51 11.65 5.91 -1.00
C LYS A 51 10.30 6.25 -1.60
N VAL A 52 10.30 6.82 -2.80
CA VAL A 52 9.07 7.11 -3.53
C VAL A 52 9.05 6.29 -4.81
N VAL A 53 7.96 5.56 -5.03
CA VAL A 53 7.72 4.75 -6.22
C VAL A 53 6.43 5.22 -6.88
N TYR A 54 6.52 5.52 -8.17
CA TYR A 54 5.37 5.89 -9.00
C TYR A 54 5.03 4.75 -9.94
N TYR A 55 3.74 4.46 -10.07
CA TYR A 55 3.25 3.43 -10.97
C TYR A 55 1.96 3.88 -11.67
N CYS A 56 1.83 3.53 -12.94
CA CYS A 56 0.63 3.71 -13.75
C CYS A 56 0.09 2.35 -14.18
N SER A 57 -1.22 2.12 -14.02
CA SER A 57 -1.85 0.85 -14.41
C SER A 57 -1.79 0.55 -15.91
N THR A 58 -1.70 1.60 -16.73
CA THR A 58 -1.62 1.51 -18.19
C THR A 58 -0.79 2.67 -18.75
N ASP A 59 -0.24 2.49 -19.96
CA ASP A 59 0.39 3.58 -20.72
C ASP A 59 -0.56 4.78 -20.95
N TYR A 60 -1.86 4.53 -20.83
CA TYR A 60 -2.92 5.53 -20.95
C TYR A 60 -2.93 6.55 -19.79
N CYS A 61 -2.45 6.17 -18.61
CA CYS A 61 -2.43 7.02 -17.43
C CYS A 61 -1.43 8.18 -17.53
N VAL A 62 -0.33 8.01 -18.30
CA VAL A 62 0.73 9.04 -18.45
C VAL A 62 0.21 10.30 -19.16
N ASN A 63 -0.88 10.17 -19.94
CA ASN A 63 -1.40 11.24 -20.78
C ASN A 63 -2.73 11.83 -20.29
N HIS A 64 -3.32 11.31 -19.21
CA HIS A 64 -4.65 11.73 -18.76
C HIS A 64 -4.82 11.72 -17.24
N SER A 65 -5.54 12.71 -16.70
CA SER A 65 -5.93 12.84 -15.29
C SER A 65 -7.05 11.86 -14.91
N GLY A 66 -6.68 10.60 -14.69
CA GLY A 66 -7.53 9.59 -14.05
C GLY A 66 -7.47 9.68 -12.52
N PRO A 67 -8.27 8.88 -11.79
CA PRO A 67 -8.18 8.82 -10.34
C PRO A 67 -6.82 8.25 -9.89
N SER A 68 -6.34 8.68 -8.73
CA SER A 68 -5.03 8.35 -8.17
C SER A 68 -5.16 7.83 -6.75
N LEU A 69 -4.20 6.99 -6.38
CA LEU A 69 -4.03 6.43 -5.06
C LEU A 69 -2.66 6.85 -4.53
N ILE A 70 -2.64 7.52 -3.39
CA ILE A 70 -1.42 7.85 -2.65
C ILE A 70 -1.36 6.91 -1.45
N ILE A 71 -0.30 6.10 -1.37
CA ILE A 71 -0.07 5.12 -0.32
C ILE A 71 1.15 5.57 0.46
N ASN A 72 0.95 6.11 1.65
CA ASN A 72 2.02 6.50 2.56
C ASN A 72 2.28 5.36 3.53
N VAL A 73 3.50 4.86 3.56
CA VAL A 73 3.94 3.77 4.42
C VAL A 73 4.97 4.32 5.36
N ASN A 74 4.62 4.42 6.64
CA ASN A 74 5.55 4.81 7.69
C ASN A 74 5.86 3.59 8.54
N TYR A 75 7.15 3.24 8.65
CA TYR A 75 7.54 1.97 9.23
C TYR A 75 8.79 2.11 10.12
N ASP A 76 8.71 1.55 11.32
CA ASP A 76 9.79 1.48 12.30
C ASP A 76 10.46 0.10 12.24
N GLU A 77 11.68 0.03 11.68
CA GLU A 77 12.47 -1.20 11.57
C GLU A 77 13.03 -1.69 12.91
N VAL A 78 13.05 -0.85 13.94
CA VAL A 78 13.50 -1.24 15.28
C VAL A 78 12.40 -2.01 16.00
N GLU A 79 11.20 -1.43 16.03
CA GLU A 79 10.05 -2.02 16.71
C GLU A 79 9.28 -3.01 15.82
N MET A 80 9.64 -3.08 14.53
CA MET A 80 8.98 -3.88 13.50
C MET A 80 7.48 -3.55 13.32
N THR A 81 7.12 -2.29 13.57
CA THR A 81 5.74 -1.81 13.49
C THR A 81 5.62 -0.72 12.44
N GLY A 82 4.40 -0.43 12.00
CA GLY A 82 4.18 0.66 11.08
C GLY A 82 2.73 0.90 10.75
N LYS A 83 2.53 1.74 9.75
CA LYS A 83 1.23 2.22 9.33
C LYS A 83 1.23 2.48 7.83
N ILE A 84 0.15 2.06 7.18
CA ILE A 84 -0.15 2.39 5.80
C ILE A 84 -1.35 3.33 5.80
N GLU A 85 -1.18 4.51 5.21
CA GLU A 85 -2.26 5.45 4.94
C GLU A 85 -2.57 5.44 3.46
N ILE A 86 -3.84 5.30 3.12
CA ILE A 86 -4.31 5.32 1.74
C ILE A 86 -5.19 6.55 1.53
N GLU A 87 -4.74 7.41 0.64
CA GLU A 87 -5.46 8.56 0.13
C GLU A 87 -5.91 8.29 -1.31
N TYR A 88 -7.15 8.68 -1.59
CA TYR A 88 -7.80 8.48 -2.87
C TYR A 88 -8.11 9.85 -3.46
N GLU A 89 -7.52 10.19 -4.59
CA GLU A 89 -7.91 11.38 -5.35
C GLU A 89 -8.75 10.98 -6.56
N GLY A 90 -9.87 11.68 -6.77
CA GLY A 90 -10.86 11.32 -7.78
C GLY A 90 -11.91 10.33 -7.27
N THR A 91 -12.53 9.60 -8.21
CA THR A 91 -13.73 8.81 -7.92
C THR A 91 -13.44 7.31 -7.95
N PHE A 92 -13.36 6.70 -6.77
CA PHE A 92 -13.43 5.24 -6.56
C PHE A 92 -14.71 4.90 -5.80
N SER A 93 -15.29 3.73 -6.08
CA SER A 93 -16.44 3.23 -5.33
C SER A 93 -16.02 2.89 -3.89
N ASN A 94 -16.93 3.01 -2.93
CA ASN A 94 -16.62 2.62 -1.54
C ASN A 94 -16.30 1.11 -1.41
N ALA A 95 -16.88 0.28 -2.27
CA ALA A 95 -16.58 -1.15 -2.33
C ALA A 95 -15.12 -1.39 -2.74
N ALA A 96 -14.64 -0.71 -3.79
CA ALA A 96 -13.26 -0.79 -4.25
C ALA A 96 -12.25 -0.34 -3.18
N LYS A 97 -12.57 0.75 -2.45
CA LYS A 97 -11.74 1.23 -1.34
C LYS A 97 -11.65 0.20 -0.21
N GLN A 98 -12.78 -0.38 0.19
CA GLN A 98 -12.82 -1.39 1.24
C GLN A 98 -12.07 -2.66 0.82
N GLU A 99 -12.21 -3.08 -0.44
CA GLU A 99 -11.53 -4.27 -0.95
C GLU A 99 -10.01 -4.12 -0.99
N LEU A 100 -9.51 -2.91 -1.29
CA LEU A 100 -8.08 -2.59 -1.17
C LEU A 100 -7.58 -2.78 0.28
N ILE A 101 -8.33 -2.24 1.24
CA ILE A 101 -8.02 -2.35 2.67
C ILE A 101 -8.02 -3.82 3.11
N ASP A 102 -9.03 -4.58 2.70
CA ASP A 102 -9.16 -6.00 3.04
C ASP A 102 -8.00 -6.82 2.45
N ILE A 103 -7.56 -6.51 1.23
CA ILE A 103 -6.39 -7.15 0.61
C ILE A 103 -5.09 -6.83 1.34
N PHE A 104 -4.89 -5.57 1.75
CA PHE A 104 -3.72 -5.21 2.56
C PHE A 104 -3.73 -5.96 3.89
N ASN A 105 -4.87 -5.99 4.58
CA ASN A 105 -5.02 -6.74 5.83
C ASN A 105 -4.79 -8.24 5.65
N ASP A 106 -5.27 -8.85 4.56
CA ASP A 106 -5.05 -10.27 4.24
C ASP A 106 -3.57 -10.57 3.96
N VAL A 107 -2.93 -9.77 3.11
CA VAL A 107 -1.51 -9.96 2.75
C VAL A 107 -0.65 -9.77 3.99
N ILE A 108 -0.77 -8.66 4.72
CA ILE A 108 0.02 -8.39 5.93
C ILE A 108 -0.29 -9.45 7.01
N GLY A 109 -1.57 -9.76 7.21
CA GLY A 109 -2.02 -10.76 8.17
C GLY A 109 -1.56 -12.19 7.86
N THR A 110 -1.26 -12.55 6.61
CA THR A 110 -0.69 -13.86 6.27
C THR A 110 0.72 -14.05 6.83
N PHE A 111 1.45 -12.96 7.04
CA PHE A 111 2.86 -12.98 7.43
C PHE A 111 3.11 -12.45 8.85
N ASP A 112 2.12 -11.82 9.49
CA ASP A 112 2.12 -11.58 10.93
C ASP A 112 2.16 -12.94 11.67
N PRO A 113 3.23 -13.29 12.41
CA PRO A 113 3.30 -14.53 13.15
C PRO A 113 2.28 -14.59 14.31
N SER A 114 1.71 -13.45 14.73
CA SER A 114 0.68 -13.40 15.77
C SER A 114 -0.72 -13.80 15.30
N THR A 115 -0.97 -13.81 13.98
CA THR A 115 -2.24 -14.23 13.37
C THR A 115 -2.25 -15.72 13.02
N LYS A 116 -1.08 -16.39 13.04
CA LYS A 116 -0.94 -17.84 12.85
C LYS A 116 -1.29 -18.57 14.15
N THR A 117 -2.59 -18.74 14.42
CA THR A 117 -3.10 -19.68 15.43
C THR A 117 -2.96 -21.12 15.01
#